data_AF-A0A354UAH0-F1
#
_entry.id   AF-A0A354UAH0-F1
#
_cell.length_a   1.000
_cell.length_b   1.000
_cell.length_c   1.000
_cell.angle_alpha   90.00
_cell.angle_beta   90.00
_cell.angle_gamma   90.00
#
_symmetry.space_group_name_H-M   'P 1'
#
loop_
_entity.id
_entity.type
_entity.pdbx_description
1 polymer ?
#
loop_
_entity_poly.entity_id
_entity_poly.type
_entity_poly.pdbx_seq_one_letter_code
_entity_poly.pdbx_strand_id
1 'polypeptide(L)'
;MKKLLTLSLAAVAAFALQAADSMFRSDINCIKTQNELTVKSDNMKTGRQGWHKNKEEHKYTSSVWSVKLGDEWQTVSYTVTPAKSGDMGISLQGQWAKTADARGWVLVDSVKINGELAPNGDFKTTWKDKKTGKIRPQNFWLSNKAQYIPDGGKDGSAAILVNHDNACWSTLRNVEAGKAYTFEFTVKAAEAPAE
;
A
#
# COMPACT_ATOMS: atom_id res chain seq x y z
N MET A 1 -20.94 43.51 39.48
CA MET A 1 -19.70 42.77 39.79
C MET A 1 -19.72 41.47 38.99
N LYS A 2 -18.82 41.35 38.01
CA LYS A 2 -18.64 40.17 37.14
C LYS A 2 -18.10 39.00 37.99
N LYS A 3 -18.64 37.79 37.83
CA LYS A 3 -17.95 36.56 38.23
C LYS A 3 -17.91 35.60 37.03
N LEU A 4 -16.70 35.12 36.78
CA LEU A 4 -16.21 34.56 35.54
C LEU A 4 -16.82 33.20 35.21
N LEU A 5 -17.18 33.01 33.93
CA LEU A 5 -17.23 31.68 33.32
C LEU A 5 -15.80 31.21 33.11
N THR A 6 -15.43 30.10 33.75
CA THR A 6 -14.18 29.40 33.44
C THR A 6 -14.42 28.54 32.19
N LEU A 7 -14.01 29.04 31.02
CA LEU A 7 -13.82 28.17 29.85
C LEU A 7 -12.55 27.34 30.10
N SER A 8 -12.71 26.05 30.33
CA SER A 8 -11.64 25.07 30.21
C SER A 8 -11.29 24.93 28.73
N LEU A 9 -10.22 25.58 28.30
CA LEU A 9 -9.64 25.40 26.98
C LEU A 9 -8.96 24.02 26.96
N ALA A 10 -9.60 23.02 26.34
CA ALA A 10 -8.95 21.76 26.04
C ALA A 10 -7.87 22.03 24.99
N ALA A 11 -6.62 22.16 25.42
CA ALA A 11 -5.48 22.15 24.51
C ALA A 11 -5.38 20.75 23.92
N VAL A 12 -5.94 20.55 22.73
CA VAL A 12 -5.54 19.43 21.88
C VAL A 12 -4.11 19.72 21.48
N ALA A 13 -3.16 19.15 22.21
CA ALA A 13 -1.78 19.13 21.78
C ALA A 13 -1.74 18.30 20.49
N ALA A 14 -1.81 18.98 19.35
CA ALA A 14 -1.38 18.42 18.09
C ALA A 14 0.12 18.19 18.20
N PHE A 15 0.50 17.05 18.79
CA PHE A 15 1.83 16.52 18.61
C PHE A 15 1.94 16.19 17.14
N ALA A 16 2.40 17.15 16.34
CA ALA A 16 2.99 16.87 15.05
C ALA A 16 4.27 16.05 15.33
N LEU A 17 4.11 14.75 15.63
CA LEU A 17 5.16 13.81 15.30
C LEU A 17 5.43 14.08 13.83
N GLN A 18 6.67 14.44 13.50
CA GLN A 18 7.09 14.49 12.10
C GLN A 18 6.75 13.13 11.52
N ALA A 19 5.67 13.08 10.72
CA ALA A 19 5.28 11.85 10.05
C ALA A 19 6.53 11.36 9.32
N ALA A 20 6.97 10.16 9.67
CA ALA A 20 8.08 9.51 8.99
C ALA A 20 7.84 9.63 7.48
N ASP A 21 8.92 9.83 6.71
CA ASP A 21 8.84 10.07 5.26
C ASP A 21 8.05 8.94 4.60
N SER A 22 6.76 9.19 4.41
CA SER A 22 5.80 8.18 3.99
C SER A 22 5.87 8.10 2.48
N MET A 23 6.24 6.93 1.98
CA MET A 23 6.36 6.67 0.55
C MET A 23 5.62 5.36 0.30
N PHE A 24 4.70 5.37 -0.65
CA PHE A 24 4.05 4.15 -1.09
C PHE A 24 5.07 3.29 -1.83
N ARG A 25 5.04 1.98 -1.58
CA ARG A 25 5.79 0.98 -2.31
C ARG A 25 4.90 -0.19 -2.66
N SER A 26 5.10 -0.70 -3.86
CA SER A 26 4.57 -1.98 -4.30
C SER A 26 5.72 -2.92 -4.66
N ASP A 27 5.70 -4.12 -4.09
CA ASP A 27 6.61 -5.19 -4.48
C ASP A 27 5.91 -6.16 -5.41
N ILE A 28 6.53 -6.48 -6.54
CA ILE A 28 6.07 -7.49 -7.47
C ILE A 28 6.98 -8.70 -7.34
N ASN A 29 6.39 -9.88 -7.16
CA ASN A 29 7.12 -11.14 -7.02
C ASN A 29 6.50 -12.23 -7.90
N CYS A 30 7.27 -12.67 -8.90
CA CYS A 30 6.95 -13.75 -9.80
C CYS A 30 7.98 -14.90 -9.74
N ILE A 31 8.71 -15.05 -8.64
CA ILE A 31 9.73 -16.11 -8.48
C ILE A 31 9.09 -17.48 -8.69
N LYS A 32 7.93 -17.72 -8.09
CA LYS A 32 7.20 -19.00 -8.20
C LYS A 32 6.85 -19.36 -9.64
N THR A 33 6.52 -18.37 -10.46
CA THR A 33 6.14 -18.56 -11.87
C THR A 33 7.32 -18.40 -12.83
N GLN A 34 8.52 -18.06 -12.31
CA GLN A 34 9.72 -17.77 -13.09
C GLN A 34 9.43 -16.85 -14.29
N ASN A 35 8.65 -15.81 -14.00
CA ASN A 35 8.15 -14.87 -14.99
C ASN A 35 8.97 -13.59 -14.92
N GLU A 36 9.77 -13.33 -15.95
CA GLU A 36 10.57 -12.12 -16.03
C GLU A 36 9.69 -10.90 -16.26
N LEU A 37 10.04 -9.80 -15.61
CA LEU A 37 9.23 -8.60 -15.57
C LEU A 37 9.99 -7.43 -16.20
N THR A 38 9.33 -6.75 -17.15
CA THR A 38 9.69 -5.38 -17.51
C THR A 38 8.79 -4.44 -16.74
N VAL A 39 9.37 -3.47 -16.03
CA VAL A 39 8.63 -2.48 -15.25
C VAL A 39 9.00 -1.08 -15.72
N LYS A 40 8.00 -0.24 -15.91
CA LYS A 40 8.14 1.17 -16.29
C LYS A 40 7.27 2.04 -15.40
N SER A 41 7.76 3.23 -15.06
CA SER A 41 6.97 4.26 -14.39
C SER A 41 7.56 5.62 -14.72
N ASP A 42 6.69 6.61 -14.88
CA ASP A 42 7.09 7.99 -15.16
C ASP A 42 7.27 8.81 -13.87
N ASN A 43 6.61 8.42 -12.78
CA ASN A 43 6.56 9.18 -11.52
C ASN A 43 6.96 8.38 -10.27
N MET A 44 7.35 7.11 -10.44
CA MET A 44 7.85 6.26 -9.36
C MET A 44 9.24 5.73 -9.69
N LYS A 45 10.02 5.47 -8.64
CA LYS A 45 11.32 4.81 -8.76
C LYS A 45 11.12 3.30 -8.81
N THR A 46 11.93 2.62 -9.60
CA THR A 46 11.89 1.15 -9.75
C THR A 46 13.24 0.52 -9.41
N GLY A 47 13.23 -0.69 -8.86
CA GLY A 47 14.43 -1.47 -8.60
C GLY A 47 14.14 -2.97 -8.58
N ARG A 48 15.19 -3.79 -8.61
CA ARG A 48 15.09 -5.23 -8.34
C ARG A 48 15.21 -5.48 -6.84
N GLN A 49 14.62 -6.57 -6.37
CA GLN A 49 14.56 -6.91 -4.95
C GLN A 49 15.88 -7.54 -4.48
N GLY A 50 16.89 -6.70 -4.22
CA GLY A 50 18.25 -7.13 -3.90
C GLY A 50 18.42 -7.93 -2.60
N TRP A 51 17.39 -8.00 -1.75
CA TRP A 51 17.41 -8.81 -0.54
C TRP A 51 17.17 -10.31 -0.79
N HIS A 52 16.73 -10.71 -1.99
CA HIS A 52 16.70 -12.13 -2.35
C HIS A 52 18.12 -12.66 -2.51
N LYS A 53 18.42 -13.76 -1.81
CA LYS A 53 19.76 -14.37 -1.81
C LYS A 53 20.17 -14.88 -3.19
N ASN A 54 19.22 -15.43 -3.94
CA ASN A 54 19.46 -15.92 -5.29
C ASN A 54 19.40 -14.76 -6.29
N LYS A 55 20.54 -14.38 -6.86
CA LYS A 55 20.63 -13.27 -7.82
C LYS A 55 19.90 -13.57 -9.13
N GLU A 56 19.79 -14.84 -9.52
CA GLU A 56 19.05 -15.23 -10.72
C GLU A 56 17.54 -14.98 -10.60
N GLU A 57 17.02 -14.91 -9.38
CA GLU A 57 15.61 -14.63 -9.11
C GLU A 57 15.28 -13.13 -9.22
N HIS A 58 16.29 -12.25 -9.20
CA HIS A 58 16.07 -10.80 -9.22
C HIS A 58 15.25 -10.36 -10.45
N LYS A 59 15.45 -11.00 -11.61
CA LYS A 59 14.71 -10.72 -12.85
C LYS A 59 13.20 -11.02 -12.76
N TYR A 60 12.78 -11.85 -11.81
CA TYR A 60 11.37 -12.18 -11.54
C TYR A 60 10.72 -11.26 -10.49
N THR A 61 11.45 -10.24 -10.04
CA THR A 61 11.00 -9.36 -8.97
C THR A 61 11.17 -7.90 -9.34
N SER A 62 10.38 -7.04 -8.71
CA SER A 62 10.63 -5.61 -8.74
C SER A 62 10.04 -4.94 -7.49
N SER A 63 10.60 -3.81 -7.11
CA SER A 63 10.00 -2.84 -6.22
C SER A 63 9.76 -1.58 -6.98
N VAL A 64 8.60 -0.97 -6.76
CA VAL A 64 8.24 0.32 -7.30
C VAL A 64 7.80 1.20 -6.14
N TRP A 65 8.39 2.38 -5.99
CA TRP A 65 8.07 3.27 -4.87
C TRP A 65 7.91 4.72 -5.29
N SER A 66 6.94 5.41 -4.69
CA SER A 66 6.60 6.79 -4.98
C SER A 66 7.69 7.75 -4.49
N VAL A 67 7.54 9.03 -4.81
CA VAL A 67 8.16 10.11 -4.01
C VAL A 67 7.51 10.19 -2.62
N LYS A 68 8.00 11.09 -1.77
CA LYS A 68 7.37 11.38 -0.47
C LYS A 68 5.91 11.79 -0.66
N LEU A 69 5.02 11.16 0.09
CA LEU A 69 3.59 11.47 0.18
C LEU A 69 3.36 12.55 1.24
N GLY A 70 2.32 13.35 1.02
CA GLY A 70 1.75 14.25 2.02
C GLY A 70 0.35 13.80 2.43
N ASP A 71 -0.38 14.71 3.08
CA ASP A 71 -1.70 14.43 3.64
C ASP A 71 -2.83 14.42 2.59
N GLU A 72 -2.52 14.94 1.39
CA GLU A 72 -3.44 14.95 0.24
C GLU A 72 -3.38 13.63 -0.53
N TRP A 73 -4.57 13.18 -0.95
CA TRP A 73 -4.70 12.01 -1.82
C TRP A 73 -4.09 12.27 -3.18
N GLN A 74 -3.23 11.35 -3.63
CA GLN A 74 -2.63 11.39 -4.95
C GLN A 74 -2.66 10.02 -5.62
N THR A 75 -2.65 10.02 -6.94
CA THR A 75 -2.54 8.79 -7.73
C THR A 75 -1.09 8.55 -8.14
N VAL A 76 -0.59 7.35 -7.86
CA VAL A 76 0.72 6.87 -8.31
C VAL A 76 0.54 5.65 -9.20
N SER A 77 1.41 5.46 -10.18
CA SER A 77 1.21 4.43 -11.20
C SER A 77 2.50 3.83 -11.74
N TYR A 78 2.43 2.58 -12.15
CA TYR A 78 3.48 1.91 -12.89
C TYR A 78 2.90 0.84 -13.81
N THR A 79 3.63 0.49 -14.86
CA THR A 79 3.26 -0.56 -15.80
C THR A 79 4.20 -1.75 -15.68
N VAL A 80 3.63 -2.95 -15.65
CA VAL A 80 4.36 -4.22 -15.69
C VAL A 80 4.00 -4.96 -16.98
N THR A 81 5.01 -5.48 -17.65
CA THR A 81 4.86 -6.42 -18.76
C THR A 81 5.54 -7.73 -18.40
N PRO A 82 4.79 -8.82 -18.17
CA PRO A 82 5.35 -10.13 -17.90
C PRO A 82 5.81 -10.80 -19.20
N ALA A 83 6.93 -11.51 -19.15
CA ALA A 83 7.45 -12.26 -20.30
C ALA A 83 6.68 -13.57 -20.58
N LYS A 84 5.97 -14.10 -19.57
CA LYS A 84 5.18 -15.34 -19.63
C LYS A 84 3.79 -15.11 -19.06
N SER A 85 2.86 -16.01 -19.36
CA SER A 85 1.56 -16.02 -18.70
C SER A 85 1.67 -16.69 -17.31
N GLY A 86 0.85 -16.26 -16.36
CA GLY A 86 0.80 -16.86 -15.04
C GLY A 86 0.28 -15.92 -13.96
N ASP A 87 0.51 -16.26 -12.70
CA ASP A 87 0.14 -15.40 -11.58
C ASP A 87 1.25 -14.41 -11.23
N MET A 88 0.85 -13.22 -10.78
CA MET A 88 1.72 -12.16 -10.33
C MET A 88 1.37 -11.77 -8.88
N GLY A 89 2.30 -12.02 -7.96
CA GLY A 89 2.17 -11.59 -6.57
C GLY A 89 2.49 -10.11 -6.44
N ILE A 90 1.65 -9.37 -5.72
CA ILE A 90 1.86 -7.96 -5.44
C ILE A 90 1.73 -7.69 -3.93
N SER A 91 2.56 -6.79 -3.42
CA SER A 91 2.37 -6.18 -2.10
C SER A 91 2.08 -4.69 -2.22
N LEU A 92 1.36 -4.17 -1.23
CA LEU A 92 1.09 -2.75 -1.00
C LEU A 92 1.62 -2.42 0.39
N GLN A 93 2.56 -1.50 0.48
CA GLN A 93 3.28 -1.23 1.73
C GLN A 93 3.93 0.16 1.73
N GLY A 94 4.47 0.54 2.89
CA GLY A 94 5.37 1.69 3.01
C GLY A 94 6.80 1.33 2.58
N GLN A 95 7.58 2.34 2.20
CA GLN A 95 8.99 2.14 1.85
C GLN A 95 9.84 1.76 3.07
N TRP A 96 10.87 0.94 2.84
CA TRP A 96 11.83 0.56 3.87
C TRP A 96 12.64 1.78 4.34
N ALA A 97 12.80 1.86 5.66
CA ALA A 97 13.78 2.73 6.31
C ALA A 97 14.57 1.92 7.35
N LYS A 98 15.76 2.44 7.71
CA LYS A 98 16.70 1.75 8.60
C LYS A 98 16.11 1.46 9.98
N THR A 99 15.38 2.41 10.55
CA THR A 99 14.70 2.27 11.84
C THR A 99 13.21 2.03 11.64
N ALA A 100 12.57 1.36 12.60
CA ALA A 100 11.13 1.09 12.54
C ALA A 100 10.31 2.39 12.54
N ASP A 101 10.68 3.36 13.37
CA ASP A 101 9.97 4.63 13.50
C ASP A 101 10.04 5.49 12.24
N ALA A 102 11.06 5.30 11.40
CA ALA A 102 11.19 5.99 10.12
C ALA A 102 10.42 5.31 8.97
N ARG A 103 9.75 4.18 9.22
CA ARG A 103 8.93 3.48 8.21
C ARG A 103 7.53 4.06 8.20
N GLY A 104 7.37 5.11 7.40
CA GLY A 104 6.11 5.83 7.25
C GLY A 104 4.93 4.95 6.88
N TRP A 105 3.76 5.32 7.41
CA TRP A 105 2.50 4.66 7.16
C TRP A 105 1.78 5.30 5.97
N VAL A 106 1.05 4.46 5.24
CA VAL A 106 0.38 4.85 3.99
C VAL A 106 -1.04 4.33 4.05
N LEU A 107 -1.99 5.20 3.72
CA LEU A 107 -3.35 4.79 3.38
C LEU A 107 -3.43 4.52 1.89
N VAL A 108 -4.03 3.39 1.53
CA VAL A 108 -4.37 3.03 0.14
C VAL A 108 -5.88 2.95 0.04
N ASP A 109 -6.45 3.77 -0.83
CA ASP A 109 -7.89 3.91 -1.05
C ASP A 109 -8.40 3.04 -2.19
N SER A 110 -7.67 3.01 -3.31
CA SER A 110 -8.10 2.29 -4.50
C SER A 110 -6.95 1.64 -5.24
N VAL A 111 -7.20 0.47 -5.84
CA VAL A 111 -6.32 -0.21 -6.80
C VAL A 111 -7.03 -0.36 -8.13
N LYS A 112 -6.45 0.18 -9.20
CA LYS A 112 -6.91 -0.02 -10.58
C LYS A 112 -5.85 -0.71 -11.41
N ILE A 113 -6.31 -1.44 -12.42
CA ILE A 113 -5.48 -2.10 -13.42
C ILE A 113 -6.02 -1.73 -14.79
N ASN A 114 -5.19 -1.13 -15.63
CA ASN A 114 -5.55 -0.65 -16.97
C ASN A 114 -6.77 0.31 -16.95
N GLY A 115 -6.84 1.20 -15.95
CA GLY A 115 -7.93 2.16 -15.78
C GLY A 115 -9.21 1.60 -15.14
N GLU A 116 -9.33 0.29 -15.02
CA GLU A 116 -10.48 -0.39 -14.42
C GLU A 116 -10.20 -0.76 -12.96
N LEU A 117 -11.25 -0.80 -12.13
CA LEU A 117 -11.12 -1.23 -10.74
C LEU A 117 -10.64 -2.68 -10.70
N ALA A 118 -9.55 -2.95 -9.98
CA ALA A 118 -9.11 -4.32 -9.74
C ALA A 118 -10.19 -5.10 -8.96
N PRO A 119 -10.21 -6.44 -9.00
CA PRO A 119 -11.15 -7.22 -8.19
C PRO A 119 -11.09 -6.84 -6.70
N ASN A 120 -12.18 -6.24 -6.20
CA ASN A 120 -12.28 -5.64 -4.85
C ASN A 120 -11.22 -4.56 -4.55
N GLY A 121 -10.77 -3.83 -5.58
CA GLY A 121 -9.75 -2.78 -5.46
C GLY A 121 -10.21 -1.55 -4.69
N ASP A 122 -11.49 -1.44 -4.32
CA ASP A 122 -12.06 -0.42 -3.43
C ASP A 122 -12.32 -0.95 -2.00
N PHE A 123 -11.90 -2.19 -1.72
CA PHE A 123 -11.94 -2.84 -0.42
C PHE A 123 -13.34 -3.00 0.21
N LYS A 124 -14.43 -2.79 -0.52
CA LYS A 124 -15.79 -2.84 0.04
C LYS A 124 -16.26 -4.24 0.39
N THR A 125 -15.83 -5.24 -0.36
CA THR A 125 -16.18 -6.64 -0.09
C THR A 125 -15.28 -7.15 1.02
N THR A 126 -15.87 -7.50 2.16
CA THR A 126 -15.12 -7.89 3.36
C THR A 126 -15.63 -9.21 3.94
N TRP A 127 -14.82 -9.78 4.84
CA TRP A 127 -15.19 -10.92 5.66
C TRP A 127 -14.67 -10.71 7.09
N LYS A 128 -15.36 -11.32 8.05
CA LYS A 128 -14.93 -11.32 9.45
C LYS A 128 -14.04 -12.52 9.72
N ASP A 129 -12.83 -12.27 10.16
CA ASP A 129 -11.91 -13.31 10.62
C ASP A 129 -12.47 -13.98 11.88
N LYS A 130 -12.75 -15.27 11.79
CA LYS A 130 -13.36 -16.04 12.89
C LYS A 130 -12.42 -16.20 14.09
N LYS A 131 -11.10 -16.14 13.89
CA LYS A 131 -10.11 -16.30 14.96
C LYS A 131 -9.82 -14.96 15.65
N THR A 132 -9.66 -13.90 14.87
CA THR A 132 -9.24 -12.59 15.40
C THR A 132 -10.39 -11.60 15.58
N GLY A 133 -11.57 -11.89 15.03
CA GLY A 133 -12.72 -10.98 15.01
C GLY A 133 -12.57 -9.78 14.06
N LYS A 134 -11.38 -9.59 13.45
CA LYS A 134 -11.06 -8.45 12.59
C LYS A 134 -11.80 -8.55 11.26
N ILE A 135 -12.24 -7.40 10.75
CA ILE A 135 -12.75 -7.28 9.38
C ILE A 135 -11.57 -7.24 8.41
N ARG A 136 -11.68 -7.96 7.30
CA ARG A 136 -10.63 -8.09 6.29
C ARG A 136 -11.22 -7.89 4.89
N PRO A 137 -10.58 -7.12 4.00
CA PRO A 137 -10.99 -7.04 2.61
C PRO A 137 -10.72 -8.37 1.88
N GLN A 138 -11.67 -8.82 1.06
CA GLN A 138 -11.48 -9.99 0.22
C GLN A 138 -10.36 -9.74 -0.80
N ASN A 139 -9.55 -10.76 -1.11
CA ASN A 139 -8.40 -10.71 -2.03
C ASN A 139 -7.20 -9.83 -1.61
N PHE A 140 -7.26 -9.24 -0.41
CA PHE A 140 -6.22 -8.36 0.13
C PHE A 140 -5.84 -8.84 1.54
N TRP A 141 -4.70 -9.51 1.65
CA TRP A 141 -4.22 -10.13 2.88
C TRP A 141 -3.34 -9.16 3.68
N LEU A 142 -3.94 -8.59 4.73
CA LEU A 142 -3.30 -7.68 5.67
C LEU A 142 -2.43 -8.44 6.69
N SER A 143 -1.14 -8.08 6.81
CA SER A 143 -0.21 -8.69 7.77
C SER A 143 -0.02 -7.83 9.03
N ASN A 144 0.28 -8.49 10.15
CA ASN A 144 0.71 -7.83 11.40
C ASN A 144 -0.27 -6.74 11.87
N LYS A 145 0.20 -5.48 11.97
CA LYS A 145 -0.57 -4.30 12.37
C LYS A 145 -1.28 -3.61 11.20
N ALA A 146 -1.25 -4.14 9.98
CA ALA A 146 -1.99 -3.57 8.86
C ALA A 146 -3.50 -3.65 9.12
N GLN A 147 -4.23 -2.59 8.78
CA GLN A 147 -5.64 -2.43 9.14
C GLN A 147 -6.52 -2.19 7.92
N TYR A 148 -7.76 -2.66 8.02
CA TYR A 148 -8.86 -2.21 7.18
C TYR A 148 -9.57 -1.08 7.91
N ILE A 149 -9.79 0.03 7.23
CA ILE A 149 -10.43 1.23 7.78
C ILE A 149 -11.66 1.54 6.91
N PRO A 150 -12.89 1.25 7.38
CA PRO A 150 -14.12 1.35 6.57
C PRO A 150 -14.40 2.74 5.98
N ASP A 151 -13.93 3.78 6.64
CA ASP A 151 -14.16 5.21 6.36
C ASP A 151 -12.84 6.02 6.28
N GLY A 152 -11.71 5.32 6.14
CA GLY A 152 -10.37 5.94 6.13
C GLY A 152 -9.89 6.39 4.75
N GLY A 153 -10.66 6.11 3.70
CA GLY A 153 -10.34 6.41 2.31
C GLY A 153 -10.78 7.79 1.85
N LYS A 154 -10.62 8.05 0.55
CA LYS A 154 -10.97 9.33 -0.05
C LYS A 154 -12.49 9.49 -0.04
N ASP A 155 -12.97 10.66 0.40
CA ASP A 155 -14.41 10.95 0.49
C ASP A 155 -15.20 9.97 1.38
N GLY A 156 -14.54 9.36 2.38
CA GLY A 156 -15.17 8.43 3.35
C GLY A 156 -15.35 7.00 2.83
N SER A 157 -14.68 6.63 1.74
CA SER A 157 -14.57 5.25 1.28
C SER A 157 -13.74 4.38 2.25
N ALA A 158 -13.70 3.07 1.99
CA ALA A 158 -12.82 2.17 2.71
C ALA A 158 -11.37 2.29 2.21
N ALA A 159 -10.43 2.09 3.13
CA ALA A 159 -9.00 2.05 2.84
C ALA A 159 -8.30 0.92 3.60
N ILE A 160 -7.06 0.65 3.21
CA ILE A 160 -6.12 -0.14 3.99
C ILE A 160 -4.97 0.72 4.48
N LEU A 161 -4.59 0.52 5.74
CA LEU A 161 -3.45 1.18 6.37
C LEU A 161 -2.28 0.20 6.41
N VAL A 162 -1.17 0.59 5.79
CA VAL A 162 0.01 -0.26 5.62
C VAL A 162 1.31 0.49 5.93
N ASN A 163 2.36 -0.24 6.30
CA ASN A 163 3.73 0.26 6.26
C ASN A 163 4.67 -0.86 5.80
N HIS A 164 5.99 -0.63 5.84
CA HIS A 164 6.97 -1.62 5.39
C HIS A 164 6.85 -3.00 6.09
N ASP A 165 6.63 -3.01 7.41
CA ASP A 165 6.52 -4.26 8.20
C ASP A 165 5.08 -4.79 8.26
N ASN A 166 4.12 -3.97 7.87
CA ASN A 166 2.69 -4.19 7.97
C ASN A 166 2.07 -4.02 6.58
N ALA A 167 2.39 -4.96 5.70
CA ALA A 167 2.01 -4.92 4.29
C ALA A 167 0.61 -5.51 4.04
N CYS A 168 0.11 -5.27 2.84
CA CYS A 168 -1.02 -5.98 2.26
C CYS A 168 -0.56 -6.78 1.05
N TRP A 169 -0.94 -8.06 0.96
CA TRP A 169 -0.60 -8.94 -0.16
C TRP A 169 -1.82 -9.23 -1.03
N SER A 170 -1.63 -9.25 -2.34
CA SER A 170 -2.63 -9.70 -3.30
C SER A 170 -1.98 -10.49 -4.43
N THR A 171 -2.79 -11.13 -5.27
CA THR A 171 -2.32 -11.86 -6.45
C THR A 171 -3.19 -11.52 -7.63
N LEU A 172 -2.59 -10.92 -8.65
CA LEU A 172 -3.22 -10.80 -9.95
C LEU A 172 -3.09 -12.15 -10.68
N ARG A 173 -4.22 -12.79 -10.95
CA ARG A 173 -4.28 -14.12 -11.56
C ARG A 173 -4.27 -14.04 -13.06
N ASN A 174 -3.68 -15.05 -13.70
CA ASN A 174 -3.75 -15.26 -15.15
C ASN A 174 -3.31 -14.03 -15.98
N VAL A 175 -2.21 -13.38 -15.60
CA VAL A 175 -1.60 -12.39 -16.48
C VAL A 175 -1.13 -13.05 -17.78
N GLU A 176 -1.19 -12.31 -18.87
CA GLU A 176 -0.87 -12.78 -20.21
C GLU A 176 0.53 -12.31 -20.61
N ALA A 177 1.32 -13.21 -21.22
CA ALA A 177 2.64 -12.89 -21.75
C ALA A 177 2.59 -11.68 -22.70
N GLY A 178 3.49 -10.72 -22.51
CA GLY A 178 3.64 -9.53 -23.37
C GLY A 178 2.56 -8.45 -23.17
N LYS A 179 1.48 -8.71 -22.42
CA LYS A 179 0.44 -7.72 -22.15
C LYS A 179 0.90 -6.73 -21.09
N ALA A 180 0.63 -5.45 -21.33
CA ALA A 180 0.89 -4.39 -20.36
C ALA A 180 -0.22 -4.33 -19.30
N TYR A 181 0.19 -4.30 -18.04
CA TYR A 181 -0.68 -4.10 -16.88
C TYR A 181 -0.24 -2.83 -16.15
N THR A 182 -0.98 -1.75 -16.35
CA THR A 182 -0.78 -0.48 -15.65
C THR A 182 -1.55 -0.51 -14.34
N PHE A 183 -0.82 -0.53 -13.24
CA PHE A 183 -1.38 -0.41 -11.90
C PHE A 183 -1.47 1.06 -11.52
N GLU A 184 -2.59 1.46 -10.94
CA GLU A 184 -2.80 2.79 -10.38
C GLU A 184 -3.30 2.66 -8.94
N PHE A 185 -2.72 3.46 -8.05
CA PHE A 185 -3.02 3.45 -6.62
C PHE A 185 -3.37 4.85 -6.16
N THR A 186 -4.48 5.00 -5.44
CA THR A 186 -4.81 6.25 -4.75
C THR A 186 -4.30 6.14 -3.33
N VAL A 187 -3.34 7.01 -2.96
CA VAL A 187 -2.58 6.90 -1.71
C VAL A 187 -2.37 8.25 -1.05
N LYS A 188 -2.13 8.25 0.27
CA LYS A 188 -1.63 9.39 1.04
C LYS A 188 -0.77 8.94 2.23
N ALA A 189 0.00 9.87 2.80
CA ALA A 189 0.65 9.65 4.07
C ALA A 189 -0.38 9.43 5.18
N ALA A 190 -0.01 8.66 6.20
CA ALA A 190 -0.86 8.40 7.34
C ALA A 190 -0.04 8.33 8.62
N GLU A 191 -0.71 8.53 9.74
CA GLU A 191 -0.14 8.26 11.05
C GLU A 191 -0.11 6.74 11.31
N ALA A 192 0.77 6.34 12.24
CA ALA A 192 0.75 4.97 12.74
C ALA A 192 -0.62 4.67 13.40
N PRO A 193 -1.11 3.42 13.33
CA PRO A 193 -2.32 3.04 14.04
C PRO A 193 -2.12 3.24 15.54
N ALA A 194 -3.16 3.71 16.23
CA ALA A 194 -3.20 3.72 17.69
C ALA A 194 -2.95 2.30 18.23
N GLU A 195 -2.16 2.21 19.32
CA GLU A 195 -1.83 0.95 19.99
C GLU A 195 -3.02 0.33 20.72
#